data_AF-A0A8T9BPJ2-F1
#
_entry.id   AF-A0A8T9BPJ2-F1
#
_cell.length_a   1.000
_cell.length_b   1.000
_cell.length_c   1.000
_cell.angle_alpha   90.00
_cell.angle_beta   90.00
_cell.angle_gamma   90.00
#
_symmetry.space_group_name_H-M   'P 1'
#
loop_
_entity.id
_entity.type
_entity.pdbx_description
1 polymer ?
#
loop_
_entity_poly.entity_id
_entity_poly.type
_entity_poly.pdbx_seq_one_letter_code
_entity_poly.pdbx_strand_id
1 'polypeptide(L)'
;MGQDLKEFAIGKTFHVGDKLQSSSFYPYGWNVLPDNIPRNTVFNHSNTRKAFVEDVIAGFDAASITRSYAIGDDTEASIKASPTHINAHWNTAIEYIKENPAIQDIEIGGDSYYLTPEQLKFIGEGLLNIDHVRRFHFTTRGLAATPSRILNPNDTWTDTLIQISKLGRKVGKHVAIQTHFNHPDEFSWVTREAAQRLFANGVTVLNQSVLLKGVNDSVSTMSALIRELADCNIKPVNLLSRFFPYPSSNTSQYYVSQCDIAKGAEDLRTPLSTILHLETQLRGSIADFLMPQFVVNLPGGGGKRLAASYKSYDRRTGISTFVAPGVKGQRNESEVYDYFDPLHSLPDLEPLSRGLVFSGI
;
A
#
# COMPACT_ATOMS: atom_id res chain seq x y z
N MET A 1 -22.59 4.82 -30.01
CA MET A 1 -22.71 3.92 -28.84
C MET A 1 -21.41 3.26 -28.39
N GLY A 2 -20.57 2.69 -29.27
CA GLY A 2 -19.26 2.13 -28.88
C GLY A 2 -18.16 3.18 -28.65
N GLN A 3 -18.09 4.20 -29.52
CA GLN A 3 -17.14 5.32 -29.41
C GLN A 3 -17.43 6.18 -28.17
N ASP A 4 -18.71 6.42 -27.87
CA ASP A 4 -19.18 7.08 -26.63
C ASP A 4 -18.73 6.35 -25.36
N LEU A 5 -18.59 5.01 -25.39
CA LEU A 5 -18.20 4.24 -24.20
C LEU A 5 -16.69 4.32 -23.91
N LYS A 6 -15.84 4.36 -24.95
CA LYS A 6 -14.41 4.65 -24.76
C LYS A 6 -14.21 6.10 -24.37
N GLU A 7 -14.87 7.07 -25.01
CA GLU A 7 -14.81 8.48 -24.59
C GLU A 7 -15.41 8.69 -23.19
N PHE A 8 -16.41 7.92 -22.77
CA PHE A 8 -16.96 7.95 -21.42
C PHE A 8 -16.03 7.28 -20.39
N ALA A 9 -15.40 6.16 -20.72
CA ALA A 9 -14.43 5.50 -19.85
C ALA A 9 -13.13 6.32 -19.74
N ILE A 10 -12.64 6.88 -20.85
CA ILE A 10 -11.56 7.86 -20.93
C ILE A 10 -11.96 9.08 -20.11
N GLY A 11 -13.10 9.72 -20.42
CA GLY A 11 -13.61 10.88 -19.72
C GLY A 11 -13.78 10.67 -18.21
N LYS A 12 -14.24 9.49 -17.77
CA LYS A 12 -14.30 9.12 -16.34
C LYS A 12 -12.93 8.82 -15.73
N THR A 13 -12.04 8.14 -16.44
CA THR A 13 -10.67 7.84 -15.95
C THR A 13 -9.85 9.12 -15.82
N PHE A 14 -9.96 10.03 -16.81
CA PHE A 14 -9.36 11.37 -16.78
C PHE A 14 -10.03 12.26 -15.73
N HIS A 15 -11.37 12.30 -15.61
CA HIS A 15 -12.03 13.06 -14.55
C HIS A 15 -11.77 12.50 -13.14
N VAL A 16 -11.55 11.20 -12.98
CA VAL A 16 -11.03 10.63 -11.73
C VAL A 16 -9.60 11.12 -11.54
N GLY A 17 -8.72 10.99 -12.52
CA GLY A 17 -7.34 11.50 -12.47
C GLY A 17 -7.23 12.99 -12.12
N ASP A 18 -8.15 13.83 -12.61
CA ASP A 18 -8.22 15.27 -12.34
C ASP A 18 -8.85 15.58 -10.97
N LYS A 19 -9.89 14.84 -10.56
CA LYS A 19 -10.48 14.97 -9.20
C LYS A 19 -9.51 14.51 -8.12
N LEU A 20 -8.67 13.51 -8.42
CA LEU A 20 -7.59 13.04 -7.57
C LEU A 20 -6.41 14.04 -7.46
N GLN A 21 -6.35 15.06 -8.33
CA GLN A 21 -5.30 16.09 -8.36
C GLN A 21 -5.72 17.43 -7.75
N SER A 22 -7.00 17.65 -7.46
CA SER A 22 -7.37 18.82 -6.66
C SER A 22 -6.71 18.66 -5.28
N SER A 23 -5.98 19.68 -4.84
CA SER A 23 -5.26 19.77 -3.55
C SER A 23 -6.15 19.62 -2.29
N SER A 24 -7.40 19.23 -2.50
CA SER A 24 -8.50 19.08 -1.54
C SER A 24 -9.11 17.67 -1.54
N PHE A 25 -8.62 16.73 -2.37
CA PHE A 25 -9.11 15.35 -2.41
C PHE A 25 -7.97 14.34 -2.35
N TYR A 26 -7.71 13.78 -1.17
CA TYR A 26 -6.91 12.57 -1.05
C TYR A 26 -7.67 11.39 -1.69
N PRO A 27 -7.07 10.59 -2.60
CA PRO A 27 -7.79 9.62 -3.42
C PRO A 27 -8.54 8.51 -2.69
N TYR A 28 -8.31 8.36 -1.38
CA TYR A 28 -8.68 7.17 -0.63
C TYR A 28 -9.42 7.47 0.69
N GLY A 29 -10.19 8.56 0.77
CA GLY A 29 -11.13 8.78 1.88
C GLY A 29 -10.45 9.15 3.22
N TRP A 30 -9.24 9.71 3.14
CA TRP A 30 -8.52 10.24 4.29
C TRP A 30 -9.08 11.61 4.66
N ASN A 31 -9.37 11.83 5.95
CA ASN A 31 -9.81 13.14 6.42
C ASN A 31 -8.66 14.16 6.36
N VAL A 32 -8.96 15.38 5.91
CA VAL A 32 -8.06 16.54 6.04
C VAL A 32 -7.95 16.86 7.53
N LEU A 33 -6.71 16.90 8.04
CA LEU A 33 -6.42 17.27 9.43
C LEU A 33 -6.74 18.75 9.69
N PRO A 34 -6.95 19.17 10.95
CA PRO A 34 -7.12 20.59 11.29
C PRO A 34 -5.89 21.42 10.90
N ASP A 35 -6.08 22.71 10.61
CA ASP A 35 -5.07 23.62 10.02
C ASP A 35 -3.76 23.77 10.82
N ASN A 36 -3.71 23.28 12.05
CA ASN A 36 -2.54 23.33 12.94
C ASN A 36 -1.59 22.13 12.81
N ILE A 37 -1.94 21.11 12.01
CA ILE A 37 -1.04 19.99 11.69
C ILE A 37 -0.54 20.17 10.25
N PRO A 38 0.78 20.09 9.97
CA PRO A 38 1.28 20.17 8.60
C PRO A 38 0.54 19.15 7.73
N ARG A 39 0.05 19.58 6.55
CA ARG A 39 -0.91 18.84 5.71
C ARG A 39 -0.46 17.44 5.23
N ASN A 40 0.77 17.03 5.57
CA ASN A 40 1.42 15.78 5.18
C ASN A 40 1.74 14.87 6.38
N THR A 41 1.31 15.18 7.61
CA THR A 41 1.84 14.49 8.80
C THR A 41 1.10 13.21 9.16
N VAL A 42 -0.21 13.24 9.39
CA VAL A 42 -0.97 12.03 9.78
C VAL A 42 -2.24 11.89 8.97
N PHE A 43 -2.44 10.71 8.42
CA PHE A 43 -3.62 10.35 7.67
C PHE A 43 -4.44 9.38 8.51
N ASN A 44 -5.69 9.74 8.83
CA ASN A 44 -6.60 8.87 9.59
C ASN A 44 -7.75 8.40 8.69
N HIS A 45 -7.98 7.09 8.66
CA HIS A 45 -9.15 6.51 8.04
C HIS A 45 -10.15 6.16 9.15
N SER A 46 -11.15 7.03 9.35
CA SER A 46 -12.08 7.02 10.50
C SER A 46 -12.76 5.67 10.78
N ASN A 47 -12.95 4.84 9.76
CA ASN A 47 -13.54 3.51 9.88
C ASN A 47 -12.61 2.38 10.35
N THR A 48 -11.29 2.54 10.28
CA THR A 48 -10.38 1.38 10.36
C THR A 48 -9.49 1.33 11.60
N ARG A 49 -9.58 2.33 12.50
CA ARG A 49 -8.67 2.51 13.64
C ARG A 49 -7.20 2.67 13.22
N LYS A 50 -6.95 3.06 11.96
CA LYS A 50 -5.62 3.17 11.37
C LYS A 50 -5.20 4.61 11.21
N ALA A 51 -3.93 4.86 11.49
CA ALA A 51 -3.23 6.04 11.02
C ALA A 51 -2.07 5.64 10.11
N PHE A 52 -1.80 6.49 9.13
CA PHE A 52 -0.58 6.47 8.36
C PHE A 52 0.18 7.76 8.67
N VAL A 53 1.46 7.67 9.00
CA VAL A 53 2.33 8.82 9.21
C VAL A 53 3.36 8.82 8.09
N GLU A 54 3.40 9.88 7.30
CA GLU A 54 4.32 9.97 6.16
C GLU A 54 5.70 10.39 6.64
N ASP A 55 6.73 9.60 6.34
CA ASP A 55 8.09 10.11 6.38
C ASP A 55 8.39 10.86 5.07
N VAL A 56 9.05 12.01 5.17
CA VAL A 56 9.26 12.93 4.03
C VAL A 56 10.41 12.44 3.13
N ILE A 57 11.12 11.38 3.53
CA ILE A 57 12.28 10.86 2.80
C ILE A 57 11.88 9.64 1.95
N ALA A 58 12.06 9.72 0.63
CA ALA A 58 12.28 8.56 -0.24
C ALA A 58 13.64 8.68 -0.89
N GLY A 59 14.42 7.60 -0.86
CA GLY A 59 15.62 7.49 -1.70
C GLY A 59 15.49 6.49 -2.84
N PHE A 60 14.31 5.91 -3.07
CA PHE A 60 14.02 5.06 -4.22
C PHE A 60 12.78 5.54 -4.96
N ASP A 61 12.97 6.22 -6.09
CA ASP A 61 11.90 6.48 -7.06
C ASP A 61 11.59 5.20 -7.83
N ALA A 62 10.51 4.52 -7.48
CA ALA A 62 9.92 3.49 -8.33
C ALA A 62 8.67 4.04 -9.01
N ALA A 63 8.58 3.88 -10.33
CA ALA A 63 7.46 4.38 -11.15
C ALA A 63 6.08 3.85 -10.73
N SER A 64 6.03 2.78 -9.92
CA SER A 64 4.83 2.18 -9.34
C SER A 64 4.45 2.72 -7.95
N ILE A 65 5.18 3.70 -7.41
CA ILE A 65 4.84 4.30 -6.11
C ILE A 65 3.62 5.19 -6.28
N THR A 66 2.48 4.76 -5.73
CA THR A 66 1.21 5.53 -5.73
C THR A 66 1.37 6.93 -5.15
N ARG A 67 2.36 7.15 -4.28
CA ARG A 67 2.64 8.41 -3.57
C ARG A 67 3.89 9.15 -4.06
N SER A 68 4.34 8.90 -5.29
CA SER A 68 5.48 9.62 -5.88
C SER A 68 5.29 11.14 -5.90
N TYR A 69 4.04 11.61 -5.81
CA TYR A 69 3.67 13.03 -5.66
C TYR A 69 4.00 13.63 -4.29
N ALA A 70 4.15 12.83 -3.23
CA ALA A 70 4.36 13.29 -1.85
C ALA A 70 5.71 12.89 -1.25
N ILE A 71 6.40 11.89 -1.83
CA ILE A 71 7.64 11.32 -1.28
C ILE A 71 8.80 11.51 -2.27
N GLY A 72 10.00 11.86 -1.79
CA GLY A 72 11.22 12.02 -2.59
C GLY A 72 11.56 13.49 -2.88
N ASP A 73 12.54 13.73 -3.76
CA ASP A 73 12.96 15.08 -4.14
C ASP A 73 11.92 15.77 -5.06
N ASP A 74 12.01 17.10 -5.15
CA ASP A 74 11.23 17.90 -6.08
C ASP A 74 11.43 17.40 -7.52
N THR A 75 10.33 17.31 -8.27
CA THR A 75 10.37 17.01 -9.70
C THR A 75 9.73 18.15 -10.48
N GLU A 76 9.99 18.25 -11.78
CA GLU A 76 9.30 19.22 -12.66
C GLU A 76 7.77 19.11 -12.58
N ALA A 77 7.24 17.95 -12.20
CA ALA A 77 5.81 17.68 -12.08
C ALA A 77 5.23 17.92 -10.65
N SER A 78 6.08 18.03 -9.62
CA SER A 78 5.63 18.15 -8.22
C SER A 78 6.69 18.82 -7.33
N ILE A 79 6.33 19.95 -6.71
CA ILE A 79 7.11 20.57 -5.64
C ILE A 79 6.66 19.94 -4.32
N LYS A 80 7.59 19.34 -3.57
CA LYS A 80 7.39 18.62 -2.31
C LYS A 80 7.92 19.45 -1.14
N ALA A 81 7.39 19.18 0.06
CA ALA A 81 7.81 19.92 1.25
C ALA A 81 9.26 19.57 1.62
N SER A 82 10.13 20.57 1.72
CA SER A 82 11.54 20.36 2.10
C SER A 82 11.65 19.89 3.57
N PRO A 83 12.52 18.91 3.89
CA PRO A 83 12.55 18.25 5.20
C PRO A 83 13.36 19.07 6.22
N THR A 84 12.95 20.30 6.51
CA THR A 84 13.76 21.16 7.40
C THR A 84 13.59 20.81 8.89
N HIS A 85 12.55 20.04 9.28
CA HIS A 85 12.30 19.70 10.70
C HIS A 85 11.65 18.31 10.93
N ILE A 86 12.33 17.22 10.56
CA ILE A 86 11.86 15.83 10.78
C ILE A 86 11.40 15.59 12.24
N ASN A 87 12.13 16.08 13.24
CA ASN A 87 11.77 15.85 14.65
C ASN A 87 10.52 16.64 15.09
N ALA A 88 10.32 17.88 14.62
CA ALA A 88 9.13 18.65 14.95
C ALA A 88 7.87 18.05 14.29
N HIS A 89 8.06 17.51 13.08
CA HIS A 89 7.04 16.76 12.36
C HIS A 89 6.59 15.51 13.13
N TRP A 90 7.54 14.69 13.61
CA TRP A 90 7.22 13.48 14.37
C TRP A 90 6.62 13.75 15.75
N ASN A 91 7.03 14.82 16.44
CA ASN A 91 6.38 15.26 17.68
C ASN A 91 4.88 15.52 17.46
N THR A 92 4.55 16.31 16.43
CA THR A 92 3.18 16.65 16.07
C THR A 92 2.35 15.40 15.74
N ALA A 93 2.94 14.44 15.01
CA ALA A 93 2.29 13.18 14.69
C ALA A 93 1.95 12.35 15.93
N ILE A 94 2.92 12.20 16.84
CA ILE A 94 2.79 11.42 18.07
C ILE A 94 1.74 12.06 19.00
N GLU A 95 1.73 13.38 19.12
CA GLU A 95 0.73 14.13 19.89
C GLU A 95 -0.68 13.91 19.34
N TYR A 96 -0.86 14.05 18.02
CA TYR A 96 -2.15 13.77 17.39
C TYR A 96 -2.61 12.33 17.63
N ILE A 97 -1.73 11.34 17.48
CA ILE A 97 -2.09 9.93 17.75
C ILE A 97 -2.51 9.76 19.21
N LYS A 98 -1.80 10.41 20.14
CA LYS A 98 -2.12 10.37 21.58
C LYS A 98 -3.48 10.97 21.89
N GLU A 99 -3.86 12.05 21.21
CA GLU A 99 -5.17 12.71 21.37
C GLU A 99 -6.33 11.97 20.72
N ASN A 100 -6.05 10.94 19.91
CA ASN A 100 -7.07 10.20 19.14
C ASN A 100 -7.11 8.70 19.53
N PRO A 101 -7.78 8.32 20.64
CA PRO A 101 -7.87 6.95 21.15
C PRO A 101 -8.41 5.90 20.17
N ALA A 102 -9.09 6.33 19.11
CA ALA A 102 -9.58 5.45 18.06
C ALA A 102 -8.45 4.84 17.21
N ILE A 103 -7.25 5.44 17.18
CA ILE A 103 -6.11 5.02 16.36
C ILE A 103 -5.30 3.95 17.09
N GLN A 104 -5.34 2.70 16.61
CA GLN A 104 -4.65 1.58 17.27
C GLN A 104 -3.52 1.00 16.43
N ASP A 105 -3.60 1.19 15.12
CA ASP A 105 -2.70 0.61 14.13
C ASP A 105 -2.00 1.73 13.34
N ILE A 106 -0.67 1.76 13.34
CA ILE A 106 0.11 2.83 12.69
C ILE A 106 1.03 2.26 11.60
N GLU A 107 0.96 2.85 10.42
CA GLU A 107 1.92 2.65 9.34
C GLU A 107 2.84 3.86 9.27
N ILE A 108 4.15 3.63 9.41
CA ILE A 108 5.17 4.63 9.14
C ILE A 108 5.56 4.43 7.68
N GLY A 109 5.09 5.33 6.81
CA GLY A 109 5.37 5.29 5.38
C GLY A 109 6.55 6.15 4.97
N GLY A 110 6.72 6.38 3.67
CA GLY A 110 8.00 6.85 3.12
C GLY A 110 8.96 5.68 2.96
N ASP A 111 10.24 5.91 3.18
CA ASP A 111 11.22 4.84 3.34
C ASP A 111 11.98 4.97 4.67
N SER A 112 11.51 4.24 5.68
CA SER A 112 12.08 4.23 7.04
C SER A 112 13.54 3.81 7.09
N TYR A 113 14.09 3.23 6.01
CA TYR A 113 15.53 2.96 5.94
C TYR A 113 16.30 4.26 6.15
N TYR A 114 15.86 5.39 5.60
CA TYR A 114 16.63 6.64 5.63
C TYR A 114 16.60 7.37 6.98
N LEU A 115 15.78 6.92 7.93
CA LEU A 115 15.83 7.42 9.30
C LEU A 115 17.19 7.13 9.95
N THR A 116 17.67 8.05 10.77
CA THR A 116 18.81 7.77 11.66
C THR A 116 18.37 6.83 12.79
N PRO A 117 19.32 6.12 13.44
CA PRO A 117 19.01 5.32 14.63
C PRO A 117 18.26 6.12 15.71
N GLU A 118 18.64 7.37 15.95
CA GLU A 118 18.02 8.24 16.95
C GLU A 118 16.56 8.56 16.59
N GLN A 119 16.28 8.83 15.31
CA GLN A 119 14.92 9.10 14.84
C GLN A 119 14.07 7.83 14.92
N LEU A 120 14.61 6.69 14.48
CA LEU A 120 13.91 5.41 14.55
C LEU A 120 13.54 5.07 16.01
N LYS A 121 14.48 5.27 16.93
CA LYS A 121 14.25 5.10 18.38
C LYS A 121 13.19 6.05 18.90
N PHE A 122 13.30 7.34 18.59
CA PHE A 122 12.35 8.37 19.02
C PHE A 122 10.91 8.02 18.62
N ILE A 123 10.70 7.64 17.34
CA ILE A 123 9.39 7.27 16.81
C ILE A 123 8.89 5.97 17.46
N GLY A 124 9.74 4.93 17.50
CA GLY A 124 9.39 3.62 18.03
C GLY A 124 9.00 3.67 19.50
N GLU A 125 9.82 4.31 20.34
CA GLU A 125 9.53 4.46 21.78
C GLU A 125 8.33 5.38 22.01
N GLY A 126 8.18 6.46 21.23
CA GLY A 126 7.02 7.34 21.28
C GLY A 126 5.70 6.60 21.08
N LEU A 127 5.60 5.78 20.04
CA LEU A 127 4.41 4.97 19.77
C LEU A 127 4.20 3.84 20.81
N LEU A 128 5.28 3.24 21.30
CA LEU A 128 5.21 2.23 22.36
C LEU A 128 4.69 2.79 23.69
N ASN A 129 4.85 4.10 23.94
CA ASN A 129 4.36 4.76 25.16
C ASN A 129 2.88 5.17 25.10
N ILE A 130 2.20 5.04 23.95
CA ILE A 130 0.78 5.41 23.82
C ILE A 130 -0.12 4.20 24.12
N ASP A 131 -0.90 4.23 25.19
CA ASP A 131 -1.66 3.06 25.69
C ASP A 131 -2.60 2.39 24.67
N HIS A 132 -3.31 3.18 23.86
CA HIS A 132 -4.26 2.67 22.88
C HIS A 132 -3.60 2.14 21.59
N VAL A 133 -2.33 2.45 21.35
CA VAL A 133 -1.57 1.92 20.21
C VAL A 133 -1.24 0.45 20.44
N ARG A 134 -1.64 -0.40 19.51
CA ARG A 134 -1.44 -1.86 19.59
C ARG A 134 -0.39 -2.37 18.62
N ARG A 135 -0.33 -1.78 17.44
CA ARG A 135 0.46 -2.32 16.32
C ARG A 135 1.05 -1.17 15.52
N PHE A 136 2.32 -1.27 15.15
CA PHE A 136 2.89 -0.38 14.15
C PHE A 136 3.97 -1.08 13.33
N HIS A 137 4.25 -0.54 12.15
CA HIS A 137 5.34 -1.03 11.33
C HIS A 137 6.06 0.08 10.56
N PHE A 138 7.35 -0.13 10.36
CA PHE A 138 8.21 0.71 9.53
C PHE A 138 8.20 0.20 8.10
N THR A 139 7.83 1.05 7.15
CA THR A 139 7.79 0.69 5.73
C THR A 139 9.11 1.04 5.06
N THR A 140 9.66 0.13 4.26
CA THR A 140 10.94 0.36 3.59
C THR A 140 11.15 -0.55 2.39
N ARG A 141 11.75 -0.02 1.32
CA ARG A 141 12.26 -0.88 0.23
C ARG A 141 13.72 -1.29 0.46
N GLY A 142 14.37 -0.78 1.51
CA GLY A 142 15.79 -0.99 1.79
C GLY A 142 16.21 -2.46 1.90
N LEU A 143 15.37 -3.36 2.42
CA LEU A 143 15.71 -4.79 2.42
C LEU A 143 15.80 -5.38 1.00
N ALA A 144 14.98 -4.91 0.05
CA ALA A 144 15.03 -5.36 -1.33
C ALA A 144 16.12 -4.64 -2.15
N ALA A 145 16.30 -3.34 -1.91
CA ALA A 145 17.19 -2.51 -2.72
C ALA A 145 18.62 -2.42 -2.18
N THR A 146 18.80 -2.30 -0.87
CA THR A 146 20.10 -2.10 -0.18
C THR A 146 20.24 -2.97 1.08
N PRO A 147 20.10 -4.31 0.97
CA PRO A 147 20.09 -5.22 2.11
C PRO A 147 21.38 -5.20 2.95
N SER A 148 22.50 -4.73 2.38
CA SER A 148 23.80 -4.66 3.03
C SER A 148 23.81 -3.82 4.31
N ARG A 149 22.95 -2.81 4.43
CA ARG A 149 22.85 -1.99 5.66
C ARG A 149 22.37 -2.82 6.85
N ILE A 150 21.48 -3.80 6.63
CA ILE A 150 21.05 -4.72 7.70
C ILE A 150 22.21 -5.55 8.24
N LEU A 151 23.21 -5.84 7.42
CA LEU A 151 24.37 -6.63 7.79
C LEU A 151 25.57 -5.79 8.23
N ASN A 152 25.53 -4.47 8.03
CA ASN A 152 26.65 -3.58 8.33
C ASN A 152 26.89 -3.52 9.85
N PRO A 153 28.07 -3.94 10.36
CA PRO A 153 28.37 -3.88 11.79
C PRO A 153 28.65 -2.45 12.30
N ASN A 154 28.92 -1.51 11.41
CA ASN A 154 29.20 -0.11 11.75
C ASN A 154 27.94 0.78 11.75
N ASP A 155 26.78 0.21 11.42
CA ASP A 155 25.50 0.91 11.41
C ASP A 155 24.56 0.32 12.47
N THR A 156 24.19 1.13 13.45
CA THR A 156 23.34 0.74 14.58
C THR A 156 21.85 0.82 14.27
N TRP A 157 21.46 1.18 13.04
CA TRP A 157 20.06 1.26 12.62
C TRP A 157 19.32 -0.07 12.84
N THR A 158 19.94 -1.19 12.43
CA THR A 158 19.37 -2.53 12.57
C THR A 158 19.25 -2.94 14.03
N ASP A 159 20.25 -2.63 14.84
CA ASP A 159 20.23 -2.94 16.27
C ASP A 159 19.14 -2.13 16.99
N THR A 160 18.93 -0.88 16.58
CA THR A 160 17.84 -0.03 17.08
C THR A 160 16.48 -0.61 16.71
N LEU A 161 16.28 -1.03 15.46
CA LEU A 161 15.05 -1.71 15.02
C LEU A 161 14.77 -2.97 15.85
N ILE A 162 15.80 -3.80 16.07
CA ILE A 162 15.71 -5.01 16.89
C ILE A 162 15.31 -4.66 18.33
N GLN A 163 15.92 -3.62 18.92
CA GLN A 163 15.60 -3.16 20.26
C GLN A 163 14.14 -2.70 20.39
N ILE A 164 13.66 -1.86 19.46
CA ILE A 164 12.25 -1.39 19.45
C ILE A 164 11.31 -2.59 19.31
N SER A 165 11.63 -3.53 18.40
CA SER A 165 10.81 -4.73 18.22
C SER A 165 10.76 -5.59 19.49
N LYS A 166 11.88 -5.74 20.18
CA LYS A 166 11.97 -6.44 21.48
C LYS A 166 11.16 -5.72 22.57
N LEU A 167 11.23 -4.39 22.64
CA LEU A 167 10.43 -3.59 23.57
C LEU A 167 8.93 -3.75 23.30
N GLY A 168 8.52 -3.70 22.03
CA GLY A 168 7.15 -3.98 21.60
C GLY A 168 6.65 -5.31 22.13
N ARG A 169 7.40 -6.40 21.91
CA ARG A 169 7.06 -7.73 22.45
C ARG A 169 6.94 -7.72 23.97
N LYS A 170 7.82 -7.03 24.68
CA LYS A 170 7.79 -6.92 26.15
C LYS A 170 6.52 -6.24 26.67
N VAL A 171 6.03 -5.21 25.98
CA VAL A 171 4.81 -4.46 26.37
C VAL A 171 3.54 -4.97 25.68
N GLY A 172 3.61 -6.11 24.98
CA GLY A 172 2.45 -6.71 24.31
C GLY A 172 1.97 -5.97 23.06
N LYS A 173 2.85 -5.21 22.40
CA LYS A 173 2.57 -4.46 21.16
C LYS A 173 3.29 -5.09 19.97
N HIS A 174 2.64 -5.11 18.81
CA HIS A 174 3.23 -5.65 17.59
C HIS A 174 4.08 -4.58 16.89
N VAL A 175 5.34 -4.89 16.64
CA VAL A 175 6.26 -4.03 15.87
C VAL A 175 6.85 -4.85 14.74
N ALA A 176 6.66 -4.36 13.52
CA ALA A 176 7.15 -5.02 12.32
C ALA A 176 7.92 -4.04 11.40
N ILE A 177 8.57 -4.62 10.40
CA ILE A 177 9.12 -3.92 9.24
C ILE A 177 8.40 -4.46 8.01
N GLN A 178 7.83 -3.59 7.19
CA GLN A 178 7.16 -3.96 5.94
C GLN A 178 8.07 -3.63 4.78
N THR A 179 8.35 -4.62 3.95
CA THR A 179 9.16 -4.51 2.75
C THR A 179 8.35 -4.60 1.47
N HIS A 180 9.00 -4.43 0.32
CA HIS A 180 8.40 -4.31 -1.00
C HIS A 180 9.20 -5.09 -2.04
N PHE A 181 9.12 -6.41 -1.96
CA PHE A 181 9.56 -7.33 -3.01
C PHE A 181 8.43 -7.55 -4.02
N ASN A 182 8.75 -7.35 -5.29
CA ASN A 182 7.88 -7.56 -6.43
C ASN A 182 8.36 -8.71 -7.33
N HIS A 183 9.63 -9.10 -7.28
CA HIS A 183 10.16 -10.15 -8.15
C HIS A 183 11.13 -11.08 -7.39
N PRO A 184 11.16 -12.40 -7.66
CA PRO A 184 12.14 -13.31 -7.04
C PRO A 184 13.60 -12.92 -7.31
N ASP A 185 13.89 -12.27 -8.44
CA ASP A 185 15.26 -11.82 -8.77
C ASP A 185 15.78 -10.70 -7.86
N GLU A 186 14.91 -10.04 -7.08
CA GLU A 186 15.34 -9.09 -6.06
C GLU A 186 16.05 -9.79 -4.87
N PHE A 187 15.98 -11.13 -4.76
CA PHE A 187 16.59 -11.89 -3.68
C PHE A 187 18.03 -12.31 -4.00
N SER A 188 18.97 -11.55 -3.44
CA SER A 188 20.40 -11.91 -3.40
C SER A 188 20.75 -12.77 -2.17
N TRP A 189 21.97 -13.30 -2.12
CA TRP A 189 22.48 -13.95 -0.91
C TRP A 189 22.50 -12.98 0.29
N VAL A 190 22.83 -11.70 0.04
CA VAL A 190 22.81 -10.62 1.06
C VAL A 190 21.40 -10.43 1.63
N THR A 191 20.39 -10.49 0.77
CA THR A 191 18.97 -10.35 1.18
C THR A 191 18.57 -11.49 2.11
N ARG A 192 18.94 -12.73 1.76
CA ARG A 192 18.65 -13.93 2.57
C ARG A 192 19.32 -13.87 3.93
N GLU A 193 20.59 -13.46 3.99
CA GLU A 193 21.31 -13.27 5.25
C GLU A 193 20.71 -12.15 6.09
N ALA A 194 20.34 -11.02 5.48
CA ALA A 194 19.68 -9.89 6.15
C ALA A 194 18.34 -10.31 6.74
N ALA A 195 17.51 -11.01 5.96
CA ALA A 195 16.23 -11.54 6.43
C ALA A 195 16.42 -12.54 7.59
N GLN A 196 17.42 -13.42 7.49
CA GLN A 196 17.76 -14.37 8.55
C GLN A 196 18.23 -13.67 9.84
N ARG A 197 19.05 -12.60 9.74
CA ARG A 197 19.46 -11.80 10.91
C ARG A 197 18.23 -11.21 11.62
N LEU A 198 17.30 -10.64 10.87
CA LEU A 198 16.06 -10.07 11.42
C LEU A 198 15.20 -11.15 12.08
N PHE A 199 15.00 -12.29 11.40
CA PHE A 199 14.22 -13.41 11.91
C PHE A 199 14.82 -14.01 13.19
N ALA A 200 16.13 -14.23 13.22
CA ALA A 200 16.85 -14.75 14.40
C ALA A 200 16.72 -13.84 15.64
N ASN A 201 16.53 -12.53 15.44
CA ASN A 201 16.30 -11.56 16.50
C ASN A 201 14.80 -11.34 16.84
N GLY A 202 13.92 -12.14 16.21
CA GLY A 202 12.48 -12.10 16.43
C GLY A 202 11.79 -10.87 15.82
N VAL A 203 12.43 -10.16 14.89
CA VAL A 203 11.80 -9.07 14.14
C VAL A 203 10.78 -9.66 13.17
N THR A 204 9.55 -9.16 13.19
CA THR A 204 8.56 -9.55 12.19
C THR A 204 8.80 -8.75 10.92
N VAL A 205 9.13 -9.43 9.83
CA VAL A 205 9.23 -8.85 8.49
C VAL A 205 7.95 -9.19 7.72
N LEU A 206 7.33 -8.18 7.13
CA LEU A 206 6.13 -8.26 6.31
C LEU A 206 6.49 -7.88 4.87
N ASN A 207 5.70 -8.27 3.89
CA ASN A 207 5.90 -7.80 2.51
C ASN A 207 4.61 -7.18 1.95
N GLN A 208 4.76 -6.23 1.04
CA GLN A 208 3.68 -5.73 0.21
C GLN A 208 4.17 -5.71 -1.23
N SER A 209 3.67 -6.65 -2.03
CA SER A 209 3.91 -6.68 -3.46
C SER A 209 2.86 -5.83 -4.18
N VAL A 210 3.26 -5.15 -5.24
CA VAL A 210 2.37 -4.55 -6.23
C VAL A 210 2.38 -5.43 -7.46
N LEU A 211 1.20 -5.74 -7.99
CA LEU A 211 1.03 -6.47 -9.24
C LEU A 211 1.36 -5.54 -10.40
N LEU A 212 2.44 -5.85 -11.10
CA LEU A 212 3.00 -5.05 -12.18
C LEU A 212 3.07 -5.88 -13.45
N LYS A 213 2.55 -5.31 -14.54
CA LYS A 213 2.53 -5.92 -15.86
C LYS A 213 3.95 -6.20 -16.36
N GLY A 214 4.17 -7.41 -16.86
CA GLY A 214 5.47 -7.85 -17.38
C GLY A 214 6.56 -8.03 -16.32
N VAL A 215 6.23 -7.85 -15.02
CA VAL A 215 7.16 -8.07 -13.91
C VAL A 215 6.73 -9.30 -13.14
N ASN A 216 5.56 -9.29 -12.51
CA ASN A 216 5.10 -10.36 -11.62
C ASN A 216 3.65 -10.79 -11.87
N ASP A 217 3.18 -10.57 -13.09
CA ASP A 217 1.82 -10.86 -13.54
C ASP A 217 1.63 -12.29 -14.10
N SER A 218 2.62 -13.17 -13.91
CA SER A 218 2.54 -14.59 -14.25
C SER A 218 2.42 -15.48 -13.01
N VAL A 219 1.72 -16.61 -13.14
CA VAL A 219 1.55 -17.60 -12.05
C VAL A 219 2.89 -18.14 -11.58
N SER A 220 3.81 -18.43 -12.52
CA SER A 220 5.14 -18.94 -12.20
C SER A 220 5.96 -17.93 -11.40
N THR A 221 5.99 -16.66 -11.83
CA THR A 221 6.77 -15.61 -11.16
C THR A 221 6.19 -15.32 -9.78
N MET A 222 4.87 -15.16 -9.68
CA MET A 222 4.22 -14.90 -8.39
C MET A 222 4.37 -16.10 -7.43
N SER A 223 4.27 -17.34 -7.94
CA SER A 223 4.54 -18.52 -7.09
C SER A 223 5.98 -18.56 -6.59
N ALA A 224 6.96 -18.22 -7.44
CA ALA A 224 8.36 -18.19 -7.05
C ALA A 224 8.60 -17.10 -6.00
N LEU A 225 8.05 -15.90 -6.21
CA LEU A 225 8.12 -14.80 -5.25
C LEU A 225 7.56 -15.19 -3.87
N ILE A 226 6.36 -15.79 -3.83
CA ILE A 226 5.73 -16.19 -2.56
C ILE A 226 6.57 -17.23 -1.82
N ARG A 227 7.15 -18.19 -2.55
CA ARG A 227 8.02 -19.23 -1.96
C ARG A 227 9.33 -18.64 -1.45
N GLU A 228 9.96 -17.75 -2.21
CA GLU A 228 11.21 -17.10 -1.81
C GLU A 228 11.02 -16.22 -0.56
N LEU A 229 9.92 -15.47 -0.49
CA LEU A 229 9.53 -14.73 0.72
C LEU A 229 9.37 -15.67 1.93
N ALA A 230 8.70 -16.80 1.73
CA ALA A 230 8.47 -17.80 2.77
C ALA A 230 9.80 -18.42 3.26
N ASP A 231 10.70 -18.78 2.35
CA ASP A 231 12.00 -19.36 2.65
C ASP A 231 12.89 -18.37 3.42
N CYS A 232 12.73 -17.06 3.17
CA CYS A 232 13.40 -16.00 3.92
C CYS A 232 12.72 -15.65 5.27
N ASN A 233 11.67 -16.38 5.68
CA ASN A 233 10.84 -16.04 6.84
C ASN A 233 10.25 -14.62 6.81
N ILE A 234 10.11 -14.03 5.62
CA ILE A 234 9.41 -12.77 5.41
C ILE A 234 7.94 -13.12 5.39
N LYS A 235 7.24 -12.82 6.49
CA LYS A 235 5.95 -13.42 6.82
C LYS A 235 4.87 -13.08 5.79
N PRO A 236 4.31 -14.09 5.11
CA PRO A 236 2.95 -14.01 4.61
C PRO A 236 1.98 -14.11 5.80
N VAL A 237 1.59 -12.99 6.40
CA VAL A 237 0.73 -13.06 7.59
C VAL A 237 -0.70 -13.41 7.21
N ASN A 238 -1.08 -14.67 7.44
CA ASN A 238 -2.46 -15.11 7.62
C ASN A 238 -2.69 -15.95 8.90
N LEU A 239 -1.63 -16.29 9.65
CA LEU A 239 -1.74 -17.19 10.81
C LEU A 239 -2.13 -16.49 12.13
N LEU A 240 -1.96 -15.16 12.22
CA LEU A 240 -2.29 -14.42 13.46
C LEU A 240 -3.73 -13.89 13.52
N SER A 241 -4.50 -13.98 12.44
CA SER A 241 -5.91 -13.56 12.44
C SER A 241 -6.85 -14.58 13.10
N ARG A 242 -6.44 -15.85 13.24
CA ARG A 242 -7.26 -16.92 13.85
C ARG A 242 -7.10 -17.09 15.36
N PHE A 243 -5.98 -16.65 15.95
CA PHE A 243 -5.69 -16.84 17.37
C PHE A 243 -5.68 -15.55 18.20
N PHE A 244 -5.76 -14.36 17.57
CA PHE A 244 -6.00 -13.11 18.29
C PHE A 244 -7.51 -12.80 18.31
N PRO A 245 -8.13 -12.63 19.49
CA PRO A 245 -9.58 -12.45 19.65
C PRO A 245 -10.14 -11.11 19.11
N TYR A 246 -9.35 -10.35 18.36
CA TYR A 246 -9.77 -9.10 17.72
C TYR A 246 -9.52 -9.16 16.21
N PRO A 247 -10.43 -9.76 15.42
CA PRO A 247 -10.48 -9.60 13.98
C PRO A 247 -11.05 -8.21 13.67
N SER A 248 -10.32 -7.15 14.03
CA SER A 248 -10.71 -5.78 13.71
C SER A 248 -9.53 -5.04 13.09
N SER A 249 -9.33 -5.30 11.80
CA SER A 249 -8.95 -4.32 10.78
C SER A 249 -8.47 -5.09 9.56
N ASN A 250 -8.74 -4.57 8.36
CA ASN A 250 -8.23 -5.03 7.07
C ASN A 250 -6.71 -4.82 6.97
N THR A 251 -5.95 -5.24 7.99
CA THR A 251 -4.49 -5.23 8.07
C THR A 251 -4.03 -6.63 7.72
N SER A 252 -4.29 -6.98 6.47
CA SER A 252 -3.69 -8.15 5.84
C SER A 252 -2.23 -7.79 5.66
N GLN A 253 -1.40 -8.37 6.52
CA GLN A 253 0.00 -7.98 6.71
C GLN A 253 0.93 -8.59 5.64
N TYR A 254 0.39 -9.37 4.69
CA TYR A 254 1.00 -9.65 3.39
C TYR A 254 -0.08 -9.63 2.32
N TYR A 255 0.12 -8.79 1.30
CA TYR A 255 -0.81 -8.69 0.19
C TYR A 255 -0.10 -8.40 -1.12
N VAL A 256 -0.71 -8.91 -2.19
CA VAL A 256 -0.46 -8.48 -3.55
C VAL A 256 -1.53 -7.45 -3.87
N SER A 257 -1.12 -6.20 -3.97
CA SER A 257 -2.01 -5.11 -4.37
C SER A 257 -2.07 -5.01 -5.87
N GLN A 258 -3.27 -4.85 -6.40
CA GLN A 258 -3.44 -4.31 -7.73
C GLN A 258 -2.72 -2.95 -7.83
N CYS A 259 -2.07 -2.68 -8.96
CA CYS A 259 -1.43 -1.39 -9.21
C CYS A 259 -2.50 -0.28 -9.21
N ASP A 260 -2.22 0.76 -8.44
CA ASP A 260 -3.15 1.87 -8.21
C ASP A 260 -3.30 2.72 -9.47
N ILE A 261 -4.43 3.43 -9.57
CA ILE A 261 -4.70 4.38 -10.65
C ILE A 261 -3.94 5.68 -10.34
N ALA A 262 -2.63 5.68 -10.60
CA ALA A 262 -1.76 6.83 -10.43
C ALA A 262 -1.26 7.36 -11.79
N LYS A 263 -1.03 8.68 -11.88
CA LYS A 263 -0.50 9.31 -13.08
C LYS A 263 0.87 8.70 -13.43
N GLY A 264 1.02 8.23 -14.67
CA GLY A 264 2.25 7.61 -15.16
C GLY A 264 2.40 6.11 -14.87
N ALA A 265 1.47 5.49 -14.14
CA ALA A 265 1.53 4.06 -13.81
C ALA A 265 0.67 3.16 -14.73
N GLU A 266 -0.02 3.74 -15.71
CA GLU A 266 -0.98 3.01 -16.58
C GLU A 266 -0.34 1.85 -17.34
N ASP A 267 0.89 2.03 -17.84
CA ASP A 267 1.61 0.98 -18.58
C ASP A 267 2.03 -0.20 -17.70
N LEU A 268 2.14 0.02 -16.39
CA LEU A 268 2.48 -1.00 -15.40
C LEU A 268 1.25 -1.72 -14.83
N ARG A 269 0.04 -1.20 -15.08
CA ARG A 269 -1.21 -1.80 -14.59
C ARG A 269 -1.58 -3.06 -15.35
N THR A 270 -2.28 -3.95 -14.66
CA THR A 270 -2.92 -5.15 -15.22
C THR A 270 -4.44 -5.03 -15.11
N PRO A 271 -5.24 -5.74 -15.93
CA PRO A 271 -6.68 -5.83 -15.69
C PRO A 271 -7.00 -6.63 -14.42
N LEU A 272 -8.16 -6.40 -13.81
CA LEU A 272 -8.65 -7.14 -12.64
C LEU A 272 -8.67 -8.65 -12.89
N SER A 273 -8.92 -9.08 -14.14
CA SER A 273 -8.87 -10.48 -14.52
C SER A 273 -7.52 -11.15 -14.23
N THR A 274 -6.39 -10.42 -14.32
CA THR A 274 -5.05 -10.95 -14.03
C THR A 274 -4.90 -11.31 -12.56
N ILE A 275 -5.24 -10.38 -11.66
CA ILE A 275 -5.10 -10.63 -10.22
C ILE A 275 -6.02 -11.77 -9.74
N LEU A 276 -7.24 -11.85 -10.30
CA LEU A 276 -8.19 -12.94 -10.02
C LEU A 276 -7.68 -14.29 -10.54
N HIS A 277 -7.07 -14.30 -11.73
CA HIS A 277 -6.47 -15.50 -12.31
C HIS A 277 -5.31 -16.01 -11.47
N LEU A 278 -4.39 -15.12 -11.07
CA LEU A 278 -3.26 -15.45 -10.19
C LEU A 278 -3.74 -16.09 -8.89
N GLU A 279 -4.68 -15.44 -8.20
CA GLU A 279 -5.22 -15.96 -6.94
C GLU A 279 -5.82 -17.37 -7.13
N THR A 280 -6.59 -17.57 -8.19
CA THR A 280 -7.25 -18.85 -8.49
C THR A 280 -6.25 -19.98 -8.74
N GLN A 281 -5.17 -19.70 -9.47
CA GLN A 281 -4.15 -20.72 -9.82
C GLN A 281 -3.20 -21.02 -8.66
N LEU A 282 -2.92 -20.04 -7.80
CA LEU A 282 -2.00 -20.18 -6.67
C LEU A 282 -2.68 -20.80 -5.44
N ARG A 283 -3.99 -20.56 -5.27
CA ARG A 283 -4.75 -21.11 -4.14
C ARG A 283 -4.83 -22.64 -4.27
N GLY A 284 -4.34 -23.34 -3.24
CA GLY A 284 -4.24 -24.80 -3.22
C GLY A 284 -2.94 -25.38 -3.78
N SER A 285 -2.11 -24.59 -4.48
CA SER A 285 -0.77 -25.00 -4.91
C SER A 285 0.34 -24.49 -3.98
N ILE A 286 0.03 -23.46 -3.17
CA ILE A 286 0.87 -22.93 -2.09
C ILE A 286 0.21 -23.26 -0.75
N ALA A 287 1.02 -23.53 0.28
CA ALA A 287 0.52 -23.77 1.62
C ALA A 287 -0.35 -22.61 2.11
N ASP A 288 -1.51 -22.90 2.70
CA ASP A 288 -2.54 -21.89 3.02
C ASP A 288 -2.02 -20.72 3.85
N PHE A 289 -1.12 -21.00 4.80
CA PHE A 289 -0.54 -19.97 5.66
C PHE A 289 0.49 -19.08 4.96
N LEU A 290 0.93 -19.46 3.76
CA LEU A 290 1.83 -18.69 2.91
C LEU A 290 1.09 -17.87 1.84
N MET A 291 -0.20 -18.15 1.63
CA MET A 291 -0.98 -17.51 0.57
C MET A 291 -1.26 -16.04 0.90
N PRO A 292 -0.83 -15.07 0.05
CA PRO A 292 -1.19 -13.67 0.22
C PRO A 292 -2.69 -13.44 0.09
N GLN A 293 -3.12 -12.28 0.57
CA GLN A 293 -4.36 -11.70 0.09
C GLN A 293 -4.12 -10.92 -1.20
N PHE A 294 -4.99 -11.10 -2.17
CA PHE A 294 -5.00 -10.34 -3.41
C PHE A 294 -6.02 -9.23 -3.26
N VAL A 295 -5.57 -7.98 -3.34
CA VAL A 295 -6.39 -6.82 -2.97
C VAL A 295 -6.36 -5.72 -4.04
N VAL A 296 -7.41 -4.92 -4.05
CA VAL A 296 -7.56 -3.71 -4.86
C VAL A 296 -7.80 -2.54 -3.91
N ASN A 297 -7.08 -1.44 -4.11
CA ASN A 297 -7.43 -0.17 -3.48
C ASN A 297 -8.52 0.49 -4.33
N LEU A 298 -9.70 0.68 -3.74
CA LEU A 298 -10.80 1.31 -4.44
C LEU A 298 -10.58 2.84 -4.53
N PRO A 299 -10.73 3.43 -5.73
CA PRO A 299 -10.66 4.89 -5.88
C PRO A 299 -11.79 5.57 -5.09
N GLY A 300 -11.58 6.81 -4.67
CA GLY A 300 -12.58 7.59 -3.95
C GLY A 300 -12.79 7.19 -2.48
N GLY A 301 -11.94 6.35 -1.91
CA GLY A 301 -11.96 6.03 -0.47
C GLY A 301 -12.74 4.81 -0.03
N GLY A 302 -13.03 3.88 -0.93
CA GLY A 302 -13.59 2.57 -0.57
C GLY A 302 -12.62 1.65 0.20
N GLY A 303 -11.35 2.05 0.29
CA GLY A 303 -10.27 1.36 0.98
C GLY A 303 -9.80 0.08 0.28
N LYS A 304 -8.99 -0.73 0.97
CA LYS A 304 -8.51 -2.04 0.51
C LYS A 304 -9.64 -3.06 0.52
N ARG A 305 -9.87 -3.72 -0.61
CA ARG A 305 -10.83 -4.83 -0.77
C ARG A 305 -10.14 -6.05 -1.35
N LEU A 306 -10.62 -7.23 -0.99
CA LEU A 306 -10.23 -8.46 -1.68
C LEU A 306 -10.62 -8.35 -3.16
N ALA A 307 -9.71 -8.66 -4.07
CA ALA A 307 -9.97 -8.60 -5.49
C ALA A 307 -11.18 -9.47 -5.85
N ALA A 308 -11.27 -10.68 -5.29
CA ALA A 308 -12.38 -11.60 -5.45
C ALA A 308 -13.73 -11.12 -4.88
N SER A 309 -13.79 -9.99 -4.18
CA SER A 309 -15.04 -9.44 -3.61
C SER A 309 -15.84 -8.53 -4.54
N TYR A 310 -15.44 -8.41 -5.81
CA TYR A 310 -16.17 -7.66 -6.83
C TYR A 310 -17.63 -8.14 -6.97
N LYS A 311 -18.54 -7.23 -7.29
CA LYS A 311 -19.97 -7.50 -7.50
C LYS A 311 -20.32 -7.73 -8.96
N SER A 312 -19.77 -6.92 -9.85
CA SER A 312 -19.86 -7.12 -11.29
C SER A 312 -18.51 -6.80 -11.92
N TYR A 313 -18.24 -7.43 -13.06
CA TYR A 313 -17.05 -7.17 -13.85
C TYR A 313 -17.35 -7.39 -15.33
N ASP A 314 -17.39 -6.30 -16.09
CA ASP A 314 -17.51 -6.32 -17.54
C ASP A 314 -16.12 -6.18 -18.17
N ARG A 315 -15.58 -7.30 -18.67
CA ARG A 315 -14.24 -7.37 -19.29
C ARG A 315 -14.14 -6.62 -20.61
N ARG A 316 -15.26 -6.33 -21.28
CA ARG A 316 -15.25 -5.58 -22.56
C ARG A 316 -15.06 -4.09 -22.30
N THR A 317 -15.70 -3.57 -21.26
CA THR A 317 -15.57 -2.17 -20.86
C THR A 317 -14.43 -1.94 -19.87
N GLY A 318 -13.95 -3.00 -19.20
CA GLY A 318 -12.93 -2.92 -18.17
C GLY A 318 -13.45 -2.42 -16.82
N ILE A 319 -14.77 -2.37 -16.65
CA ILE A 319 -15.39 -1.78 -15.45
C ILE A 319 -15.77 -2.91 -14.49
N SER A 320 -15.30 -2.77 -13.25
CA SER A 320 -15.66 -3.65 -12.14
C SER A 320 -16.24 -2.85 -10.98
N THR A 321 -17.22 -3.41 -10.29
CA THR A 321 -17.88 -2.74 -9.16
C THR A 321 -17.60 -3.46 -7.85
N PHE A 322 -17.44 -2.68 -6.79
CA PHE A 322 -17.22 -3.17 -5.43
C PHE A 322 -18.15 -2.46 -4.47
N VAL A 323 -18.43 -3.12 -3.35
CA VAL A 323 -19.22 -2.53 -2.27
C VAL A 323 -18.34 -2.39 -1.04
N ALA A 324 -18.26 -1.17 -0.51
CA ALA A 324 -17.57 -0.89 0.74
C ALA A 324 -18.55 -0.27 1.76
N PRO A 325 -18.45 -0.63 3.06
CA PRO A 325 -19.13 0.12 4.11
C PRO A 325 -18.71 1.59 4.05
N GLY A 326 -19.69 2.49 3.97
CA GLY A 326 -19.47 3.93 3.92
C GLY A 326 -18.63 4.44 5.09
N VAL A 327 -17.87 5.51 4.87
CA VAL A 327 -17.07 6.18 5.91
C VAL A 327 -18.01 6.70 7.02
N LYS A 328 -17.87 6.20 8.25
CA LYS A 328 -18.69 6.63 9.40
C LYS A 328 -18.55 8.13 9.55
N GLY A 329 -19.70 8.82 9.54
CA GLY A 329 -19.79 10.27 9.64
C GLY A 329 -20.09 10.99 8.32
N GLN A 330 -20.07 10.32 7.17
CA GLN A 330 -20.43 10.93 5.88
C GLN A 330 -21.66 10.32 5.20
N ARG A 331 -21.96 9.02 5.37
CA ARG A 331 -23.21 8.35 4.95
C ARG A 331 -23.35 6.99 5.65
N ASN A 332 -24.58 6.62 6.04
CA ASN A 332 -24.90 5.35 6.72
C ASN A 332 -25.15 4.16 5.76
N GLU A 333 -24.84 4.31 4.47
CA GLU A 333 -25.13 3.31 3.44
C GLU A 333 -23.85 2.72 2.85
N SER A 334 -23.94 1.47 2.38
CA SER A 334 -22.82 0.86 1.65
C SER A 334 -22.68 1.54 0.30
N GLU A 335 -21.50 2.08 -0.01
CA GLU A 335 -21.25 2.78 -1.26
C GLU A 335 -20.71 1.80 -2.32
N VAL A 336 -21.14 2.03 -3.56
CA VAL A 336 -20.66 1.30 -4.74
C VAL A 336 -19.50 2.07 -5.34
N TYR A 337 -18.39 1.38 -5.56
CA TYR A 337 -17.17 1.93 -6.14
C TYR A 337 -16.84 1.21 -7.43
N ASP A 338 -16.51 1.99 -8.45
CA ASP A 338 -16.02 1.47 -9.73
C ASP A 338 -14.49 1.38 -9.70
N TYR A 339 -13.94 0.30 -10.24
CA TYR A 339 -12.53 0.16 -10.57
C TYR A 339 -12.39 -0.11 -12.07
N PHE A 340 -11.37 0.50 -12.67
CA PHE A 340 -11.15 0.53 -14.11
C PHE A 340 -9.88 -0.25 -14.46
N ASP A 341 -10.01 -1.18 -15.42
CA ASP A 341 -8.89 -1.87 -16.06
C ASP A 341 -8.06 -0.90 -16.93
N PRO A 342 -6.78 -1.18 -17.19
CA PRO A 342 -5.94 -0.29 -17.97
C PRO A 342 -6.33 -0.30 -19.44
N LEU A 343 -6.25 0.86 -20.11
CA LEU A 343 -6.76 1.07 -21.46
C LEU A 343 -6.18 0.10 -22.49
N HIS A 344 -4.89 -0.22 -22.36
CA HIS A 344 -4.18 -1.13 -23.26
C HIS A 344 -4.64 -2.60 -23.14
N SER A 345 -5.39 -2.96 -22.10
CA SER A 345 -5.93 -4.31 -21.89
C SER A 345 -7.32 -4.50 -22.49
N LEU A 346 -7.97 -3.41 -22.90
CA LEU A 346 -9.31 -3.44 -23.47
C LEU A 346 -9.24 -3.84 -24.95
N PRO A 347 -10.26 -4.54 -25.47
CA PRO A 347 -10.31 -4.84 -26.89
C PRO A 347 -10.27 -3.56 -27.73
N ASP A 348 -9.66 -3.66 -28.91
CA ASP A 348 -9.82 -2.65 -29.95
C ASP A 348 -11.31 -2.53 -30.24
N LEU A 349 -11.82 -1.29 -30.17
CA LEU A 349 -13.18 -1.07 -30.62
C LEU A 349 -13.09 -1.08 -32.13
N GLU A 350 -13.69 -2.08 -32.77
CA GLU A 350 -14.04 -2.00 -34.18
C GLU A 350 -14.60 -0.59 -34.45
N PRO A 351 -14.05 0.17 -35.43
CA PRO A 351 -14.64 1.44 -35.80
C PRO A 351 -16.07 1.15 -36.25
N LEU A 352 -17.05 1.61 -35.46
CA LEU A 352 -18.45 1.56 -35.86
C LEU A 352 -18.55 2.21 -37.25
N SER A 353 -18.83 1.37 -38.24
CA SER A 353 -18.99 1.74 -39.63
C SER A 353 -19.84 3.00 -39.76
N ARG A 354 -19.31 3.99 -40.49
CA ARG A 354 -19.98 5.23 -40.90
C ARG A 354 -21.44 4.97 -41.25
N GLY A 355 -22.36 5.61 -40.53
CA GLY A 355 -23.77 5.53 -40.87
C GLY A 355 -24.66 6.11 -39.78
N LEU A 356 -24.68 7.44 -39.65
CA LEU A 356 -25.87 8.17 -39.21
C LEU A 356 -25.76 9.60 -39.75
N VAL A 357 -26.58 9.83 -40.75
CA VAL A 357 -26.89 11.10 -41.39
C VAL A 357 -27.41 12.05 -40.30
N PHE A 358 -26.75 13.20 -40.12
CA PHE A 358 -27.36 14.32 -39.40
C PHE A 358 -28.44 14.91 -40.30
N SER A 359 -29.70 14.70 -39.93
CA SER A 359 -30.85 15.42 -40.45
C SER A 359 -31.44 16.31 -39.34
N GLY A 360 -31.39 17.64 -39.54
CA GLY A 360 -32.08 18.68 -38.76
C GLY A 360 -31.42 18.99 -37.41
N ILE A 361 -31.21 20.24 -37.00
CA ILE A 361 -31.72 21.57 -37.39
C ILE A 361 -30.57 22.57 -37.23
#